data_AF-A0A924Y6K5-F1
#
_entry.id   AF-A0A924Y6K5-F1
#
_cell.length_a   1.000
_cell.length_b   1.000
_cell.length_c   1.000
_cell.angle_alpha   90.00
_cell.angle_beta   90.00
_cell.angle_gamma   90.00
#
_symmetry.space_group_name_H-M   'P 1'
#
loop_
_entity.id
_entity.type
_entity.pdbx_description
1 polymer ?
#
loop_
_entity_poly.entity_id
_entity_poly.type
_entity_poly.pdbx_seq_one_letter_code
_entity_poly.pdbx_strand_id
1 'polypeptide(L)'
;MSDQPPPKRESALTNPQIIATIIGGIITLIATVVGILPNLLDKSTPQPTQTPIVVTATKIVQEPTWTLIPPTATDIPFTTTPAPPSPTPLPIINATQPHTALPTAITIEPFTTEQTLEVASATHATGNIRLLYDDATFSLVNVGDQTVSLEGIVFRSDNGEWPASRWGRGIYDNLLNGMCLRLRDAQVGSRQPPPDCNNLGSLQVVGSTALFWVGISSFEVILGDEVIATCVVDELTCSFAIETPANPIPLDG
;
A
#
# COMPACT_ATOMS: atom_id res chain seq x y z
N MET A 1 -55.52 -19.42 38.08
CA MET A 1 -54.23 -19.23 37.39
C MET A 1 -54.44 -18.09 36.42
N SER A 2 -53.96 -16.90 36.76
CA SER A 2 -54.25 -15.67 36.04
C SER A 2 -53.14 -15.39 35.03
N ASP A 3 -53.49 -15.39 33.75
CA ASP A 3 -52.63 -14.94 32.66
C ASP A 3 -52.59 -13.41 32.64
N GLN A 4 -51.46 -12.85 33.07
CA GLN A 4 -51.19 -11.42 32.96
C GLN A 4 -50.26 -11.20 31.75
N PRO A 5 -50.68 -10.44 30.72
CA PRO A 5 -49.82 -10.17 29.58
C PRO A 5 -48.63 -9.27 29.97
N PRO A 6 -47.46 -9.45 29.35
CA PRO A 6 -46.25 -8.72 29.70
C PRO A 6 -46.34 -7.22 29.35
N PRO A 7 -45.72 -6.34 30.15
CA PRO A 7 -45.80 -4.90 29.94
C PRO A 7 -45.08 -4.46 28.66
N LYS A 8 -45.78 -3.65 27.87
CA LYS A 8 -45.25 -2.92 26.70
C LYS A 8 -44.09 -2.03 27.14
N ARG A 9 -42.88 -2.30 26.64
CA ARG A 9 -41.75 -1.37 26.75
C ARG A 9 -41.98 -0.21 25.79
N GLU A 10 -42.34 0.96 26.32
CA GLU A 10 -42.30 2.21 25.57
C GLU A 10 -40.84 2.62 25.37
N SER A 11 -40.40 2.67 24.11
CA SER A 11 -39.09 3.17 23.72
C SER A 11 -38.99 4.67 24.05
N ALA A 12 -38.15 5.00 25.03
CA ALA A 12 -37.84 6.36 25.45
C ALA A 12 -36.94 7.14 24.45
N LEU A 13 -37.09 6.88 23.14
CA LEU A 13 -36.24 7.45 22.09
C LEU A 13 -36.99 8.35 21.11
N THR A 14 -38.12 8.91 21.53
CA THR A 14 -38.98 9.75 20.66
C THR A 14 -39.32 11.10 21.26
N ASN A 15 -38.60 11.53 22.31
CA ASN A 15 -38.78 12.84 22.90
C ASN A 15 -37.58 13.76 22.57
N PRO A 16 -37.74 14.77 21.68
CA PRO A 16 -36.65 15.65 21.26
C PRO A 16 -36.05 16.49 22.40
N GLN A 17 -36.76 16.61 23.54
CA GLN A 17 -36.27 17.30 24.73
C GLN A 17 -35.25 16.48 25.56
N ILE A 18 -35.17 15.15 25.37
CA ILE A 18 -34.22 14.29 26.11
C ILE A 18 -32.87 14.17 25.39
N ILE A 19 -32.86 14.33 24.06
CA ILE A 19 -31.63 14.25 23.24
C ILE A 19 -30.71 15.46 23.49
N ALA A 20 -31.27 16.64 23.81
CA ALA A 20 -30.48 17.84 24.10
C ALA A 20 -29.72 17.75 25.45
N THR A 21 -30.23 16.99 26.42
CA THR A 21 -29.66 16.93 27.77
C THR A 21 -28.50 15.93 27.87
N ILE A 22 -28.47 14.89 27.03
CA ILE A 22 -27.40 13.88 27.04
C ILE A 22 -26.11 14.42 26.39
N ILE A 23 -26.23 15.25 25.35
CA ILE A 23 -25.08 15.84 24.66
C ILE A 23 -24.40 16.92 25.51
N GLY A 24 -25.16 17.64 26.35
CA GLY A 24 -24.60 18.62 27.29
C GLY A 24 -23.85 18.01 28.48
N GLY A 25 -24.22 16.82 28.94
CA GLY A 25 -23.61 16.18 30.12
C GLY A 25 -22.28 15.45 29.87
N ILE A 26 -21.99 15.05 28.62
CA ILE A 26 -20.75 14.33 28.27
C ILE A 26 -19.56 15.29 28.07
N ILE A 27 -19.82 16.55 27.66
CA ILE A 27 -18.74 17.54 27.43
C ILE A 27 -18.17 18.09 28.76
N THR A 28 -18.97 18.14 29.84
CA THR A 28 -18.51 18.62 31.15
C THR A 28 -17.77 17.57 31.99
N LEU A 29 -17.84 16.29 31.64
CA LEU A 29 -17.14 15.21 32.35
C LEU A 29 -15.70 15.00 31.85
N ILE A 30 -15.36 15.47 30.65
CA ILE A 30 -13.99 15.37 30.10
C ILE A 30 -13.10 16.51 30.64
N ALA A 31 -13.67 17.67 30.98
CA ALA A 31 -12.89 18.82 31.48
C ALA A 31 -12.39 18.66 32.93
N THR A 32 -12.97 17.78 33.74
CA THR A 32 -12.57 17.59 35.16
C THR A 32 -11.65 16.39 35.38
N VAL A 33 -11.57 15.44 34.44
CA VAL A 33 -10.69 14.25 34.56
C VAL A 33 -9.24 14.53 34.11
N VAL A 34 -9.01 15.58 33.31
CA VAL A 34 -7.65 15.96 32.87
C VAL A 34 -6.85 16.71 33.96
N GLY A 35 -7.50 17.14 35.06
CA GLY A 35 -6.86 17.97 36.09
C GLY A 35 -6.30 17.24 37.32
N ILE A 36 -6.62 15.96 37.57
CA ILE A 36 -6.34 15.31 38.87
C ILE A 36 -5.56 13.99 38.75
N LEU A 37 -5.23 13.53 37.52
CA LEU A 37 -4.61 12.23 37.32
C LEU A 37 -3.06 12.11 37.44
N PRO A 38 -2.22 13.15 37.59
CA PRO A 38 -0.79 12.89 37.79
C PRO A 38 -0.41 12.49 39.23
N ASN A 39 -1.34 12.50 40.20
CA ASN A 39 -0.99 12.36 41.64
C ASN A 39 -1.34 11.02 42.30
N LEU A 40 -1.74 9.98 41.56
CA LEU A 40 -2.13 8.68 42.16
C LEU A 40 -1.29 7.47 41.72
N LEU A 41 -0.16 7.66 41.01
CA LEU A 41 0.72 6.57 40.60
C LEU A 41 2.05 6.46 41.35
N ASP A 42 2.28 7.27 42.40
CA ASP A 42 3.43 7.08 43.29
C ASP A 42 3.06 6.22 44.50
N LYS A 43 3.02 4.90 44.29
CA LYS A 43 3.13 3.94 45.41
C LYS A 43 4.00 2.74 45.03
N SER A 44 5.30 2.96 45.24
CA SER A 44 6.24 1.99 45.81
C SER A 44 6.39 0.64 45.08
N THR A 45 7.03 0.67 43.92
CA THR A 45 7.82 -0.47 43.45
C THR A 45 9.27 -0.27 43.90
N PRO A 46 9.94 -1.26 44.52
CA PRO A 46 11.34 -1.11 44.90
C PRO A 46 12.20 -0.91 43.66
N GLN A 47 12.75 0.30 43.52
CA GLN A 47 13.64 0.70 42.44
C GLN A 47 15.00 0.01 42.62
N PRO A 48 15.55 -0.68 41.60
CA PRO A 48 16.90 -1.20 41.68
C PRO A 48 17.88 -0.03 41.86
N THR A 49 18.81 -0.17 42.80
CA THR A 49 19.91 0.76 43.06
C THR A 49 20.75 0.90 41.80
N GLN A 50 20.44 1.90 40.97
CA GLN A 50 21.26 2.27 39.83
C GLN A 50 22.38 3.18 40.31
N THR A 51 23.62 2.74 40.07
CA THR A 51 24.83 3.53 40.24
C THR A 51 24.72 4.81 39.39
N PRO A 52 24.89 6.02 39.94
CA PRO A 52 24.77 7.23 39.16
C PRO A 52 25.92 7.30 38.13
N ILE A 53 25.59 7.11 36.86
CA ILE A 53 26.46 7.50 35.76
C ILE A 53 26.26 9.00 35.57
N VAL A 54 27.24 9.79 35.98
CA VAL A 54 27.25 11.24 35.75
C VAL A 54 27.54 11.46 34.26
N VAL A 55 26.47 11.58 33.46
CA VAL A 55 26.58 12.02 32.07
C VAL A 55 26.45 13.54 32.06
N THR A 56 27.59 14.23 31.94
CA THR A 56 27.63 15.67 31.71
C THR A 56 27.06 15.95 30.31
N ALA A 57 25.80 16.39 30.24
CA ALA A 57 25.19 16.85 29.01
C ALA A 57 25.76 18.22 28.62
N THR A 58 26.71 18.23 27.67
CA THR A 58 27.15 19.45 27.02
C THR A 58 26.05 19.91 26.05
N LYS A 59 25.36 21.00 26.42
CA LYS A 59 24.40 21.66 25.53
C LYS A 59 25.14 22.27 24.34
N ILE A 60 25.09 21.60 23.19
CA ILE A 60 25.59 22.16 21.94
C ILE A 60 24.50 23.10 21.40
N VAL A 61 24.69 24.40 21.58
CA VAL A 61 23.90 25.44 20.90
C VAL A 61 24.50 25.59 19.50
N GLN A 62 23.93 24.90 18.52
CA GLN A 62 24.19 25.22 17.11
C GLN A 62 23.15 26.24 16.66
N GLU A 63 23.59 27.49 16.56
CA GLU A 63 22.86 28.57 15.91
C GLU A 63 23.01 28.40 14.39
N PRO A 64 21.91 28.25 13.62
CA PRO A 64 22.02 28.12 12.18
C PRO A 64 22.50 29.45 11.60
N THR A 65 23.79 29.50 11.25
CA THR A 65 24.35 30.62 10.50
C THR A 65 23.88 30.50 9.06
N TRP A 66 22.78 31.19 8.73
CA TRP A 66 22.37 31.37 7.34
C TRP A 66 23.33 32.36 6.69
N THR A 67 24.32 31.85 5.96
CA THR A 67 25.13 32.67 5.06
C THR A 67 24.27 33.03 3.86
N LEU A 68 23.82 34.28 3.80
CA LEU A 68 23.14 34.85 2.63
C LEU A 68 24.12 34.84 1.44
N ILE A 69 23.94 33.90 0.52
CA ILE A 69 24.64 33.90 -0.76
C ILE A 69 23.98 34.98 -1.63
N PRO A 70 24.71 36.01 -2.12
CA PRO A 70 24.15 36.98 -3.04
C PRO A 70 23.69 36.27 -4.33
N PRO A 71 22.54 36.64 -4.91
CA PRO A 71 22.11 36.06 -6.17
C PRO A 71 23.12 36.42 -7.26
N THR A 72 23.85 35.43 -7.74
CA THR A 72 24.65 35.57 -8.96
C THR A 72 23.68 35.58 -10.12
N ALA A 73 23.44 36.77 -10.68
CA ALA A 73 22.71 36.93 -11.93
C ALA A 73 23.48 36.17 -13.02
N THR A 74 22.99 34.98 -13.35
CA THR A 74 23.44 34.25 -14.53
C THR A 74 22.53 34.70 -15.67
N ASP A 75 23.04 35.60 -16.50
CA ASP A 75 22.44 35.92 -17.79
C ASP A 75 22.48 34.67 -18.66
N ILE A 76 21.33 33.99 -18.76
CA ILE A 76 21.13 32.87 -19.67
C ILE A 76 20.80 33.47 -21.04
N PRO A 77 21.58 33.22 -22.10
CA PRO A 77 21.21 33.67 -23.43
C PRO A 77 19.93 32.96 -23.88
N PHE A 78 18.89 33.75 -24.21
CA PHE A 78 17.67 33.26 -24.85
C PHE A 78 18.04 32.51 -26.13
N THR A 79 17.91 31.18 -26.11
CA THR A 79 18.08 30.36 -27.29
C THR A 79 16.76 30.39 -28.04
N THR A 80 16.76 30.97 -29.24
CA THR A 80 15.61 31.01 -30.15
C THR A 80 15.21 29.58 -30.51
N THR A 81 13.99 29.19 -30.15
CA THR A 81 13.35 27.93 -30.56
C THR A 81 13.37 27.79 -32.09
N PRO A 82 13.95 26.73 -32.67
CA PRO A 82 13.92 26.50 -34.11
C PRO A 82 12.50 26.11 -34.57
N ALA A 83 12.12 26.60 -35.74
CA ALA A 83 10.87 26.26 -36.41
C ALA A 83 10.75 24.74 -36.69
N PRO A 84 9.54 24.17 -36.67
CA PRO A 84 9.32 22.75 -36.92
C PRO A 84 9.72 22.37 -38.37
N PRO A 85 10.37 21.20 -38.57
CA PRO A 85 10.72 20.75 -39.91
C PRO A 85 9.46 20.31 -40.69
N SER A 86 9.45 20.71 -41.96
CA SER A 86 8.47 20.34 -42.98
C SER A 86 8.41 18.81 -43.18
N PRO A 87 7.23 18.18 -43.38
CA PRO A 87 7.12 16.74 -43.56
C PRO A 87 7.71 16.30 -44.91
N THR A 88 8.74 15.46 -44.84
CA THR A 88 9.33 14.75 -45.99
C THR A 88 8.37 13.68 -46.51
N PRO A 89 8.09 13.60 -47.82
CA PRO A 89 7.24 12.55 -48.38
C PRO A 89 7.92 11.18 -48.32
N LEU A 90 7.18 10.17 -47.87
CA LEU A 90 7.61 8.76 -47.83
C LEU A 90 7.76 8.18 -49.25
N PRO A 91 8.79 7.36 -49.52
CA PRO A 91 8.87 6.62 -50.76
C PRO A 91 7.90 5.43 -50.79
N ILE A 92 7.16 5.32 -51.90
CA ILE A 92 6.34 4.17 -52.27
C ILE A 92 7.28 3.01 -52.62
N ILE A 93 7.30 1.96 -51.79
CA ILE A 93 7.96 0.69 -52.15
C ILE A 93 6.98 -0.18 -52.92
N ASN A 94 7.33 -0.35 -54.19
CA ASN A 94 6.66 -1.13 -55.22
C ASN A 94 6.80 -2.64 -54.92
N ALA A 95 5.68 -3.36 -54.95
CA ALA A 95 5.68 -4.82 -54.84
C ALA A 95 6.26 -5.46 -56.12
N THR A 96 7.14 -6.45 -55.98
CA THR A 96 7.51 -7.39 -57.05
C THR A 96 7.73 -8.78 -56.47
N GLN A 97 7.33 -9.76 -57.25
CA GLN A 97 6.82 -11.09 -56.93
C GLN A 97 7.94 -12.18 -56.93
N PRO A 98 7.63 -13.50 -56.91
CA PRO A 98 8.24 -14.49 -56.04
C PRO A 98 9.44 -15.23 -56.64
N HIS A 99 10.29 -15.82 -55.79
CA HIS A 99 11.26 -16.82 -56.22
C HIS A 99 11.25 -18.06 -55.31
N THR A 100 10.82 -19.15 -55.92
CA THR A 100 11.06 -20.55 -55.55
C THR A 100 12.55 -20.88 -55.58
N ALA A 101 13.09 -21.53 -54.54
CA ALA A 101 14.04 -22.65 -54.67
C ALA A 101 14.29 -23.33 -53.31
N LEU A 102 14.10 -24.66 -53.31
CA LEU A 102 14.59 -25.64 -52.37
C LEU A 102 16.01 -26.06 -52.83
N PRO A 103 17.00 -26.22 -51.93
CA PRO A 103 17.43 -27.58 -51.59
C PRO A 103 17.76 -27.80 -50.12
N THR A 104 17.46 -29.03 -49.70
CA THR A 104 17.89 -29.72 -48.49
C THR A 104 19.41 -29.68 -48.28
N ALA A 105 19.85 -29.29 -47.08
CA ALA A 105 21.14 -29.69 -46.53
C ALA A 105 20.93 -30.08 -45.06
N ILE A 106 21.21 -31.36 -44.78
CA ILE A 106 21.14 -31.96 -43.45
C ILE A 106 22.45 -31.62 -42.74
N THR A 107 22.37 -30.78 -41.72
CA THR A 107 23.46 -30.54 -40.77
C THR A 107 23.06 -31.15 -39.45
N ILE A 108 23.86 -32.10 -38.98
CA ILE A 108 23.72 -32.76 -37.67
C ILE A 108 24.80 -32.16 -36.75
N GLU A 109 24.41 -31.96 -35.48
CA GLU A 109 25.21 -31.67 -34.26
C GLU A 109 25.37 -30.20 -33.83
N PRO A 110 25.48 -29.91 -32.51
CA PRO A 110 25.20 -30.73 -31.32
C PRO A 110 23.92 -30.29 -30.59
N PHE A 111 23.24 -31.24 -29.95
CA PHE A 111 22.13 -30.97 -29.04
C PHE A 111 22.69 -30.32 -27.76
N THR A 112 22.76 -29.00 -27.74
CA THR A 112 22.81 -28.25 -26.48
C THR A 112 21.40 -28.34 -25.91
N THR A 113 21.24 -29.11 -24.83
CA THR A 113 20.05 -29.04 -23.99
C THR A 113 20.06 -27.67 -23.31
N GLU A 114 19.70 -26.62 -24.05
CA GLU A 114 19.12 -25.43 -23.44
C GLU A 114 17.84 -25.94 -22.79
N GLN A 115 17.96 -26.22 -21.49
CA GLN A 115 16.83 -26.26 -20.60
C GLN A 115 16.21 -24.86 -20.66
N THR A 116 15.34 -24.67 -21.65
CA THR A 116 14.32 -23.64 -21.62
C THR A 116 13.56 -23.93 -20.34
N LEU A 117 13.95 -23.24 -19.27
CA LEU A 117 13.05 -22.97 -18.17
C LEU A 117 11.84 -22.37 -18.86
N GLU A 118 10.79 -23.17 -18.95
CA GLU A 118 9.45 -22.72 -19.21
C GLU A 118 9.21 -21.64 -18.17
N VAL A 119 9.47 -20.39 -18.56
CA VAL A 119 8.94 -19.24 -17.87
C VAL A 119 7.46 -19.46 -18.05
N ALA A 120 6.85 -20.10 -17.04
CA ALA A 120 5.43 -20.25 -16.93
C ALA A 120 4.90 -18.85 -17.24
N SER A 121 4.34 -18.70 -18.43
CA SER A 121 3.60 -17.50 -18.77
C SER A 121 2.57 -17.45 -17.68
N ALA A 122 2.73 -16.47 -16.78
CA ALA A 122 1.83 -16.24 -15.68
C ALA A 122 0.46 -16.19 -16.31
N THR A 123 -0.27 -17.30 -16.21
CA THR A 123 -1.68 -17.33 -16.52
C THR A 123 -2.19 -16.30 -15.55
N HIS A 124 -2.67 -15.16 -16.07
CA HIS A 124 -3.24 -14.08 -15.27
C HIS A 124 -4.26 -14.74 -14.34
N ALA A 125 -3.82 -15.10 -13.15
CA ALA A 125 -4.68 -15.69 -12.17
C ALA A 125 -5.70 -14.60 -11.90
N THR A 126 -6.97 -14.91 -12.13
CA THR A 126 -8.08 -14.10 -11.62
C THR A 126 -7.99 -14.14 -10.10
N GLY A 127 -7.08 -13.34 -9.56
CA GLY A 127 -6.78 -13.21 -8.16
C GLY A 127 -7.89 -12.44 -7.46
N ASN A 128 -8.14 -12.79 -6.19
CA ASN A 128 -9.02 -12.04 -5.31
C ASN A 128 -8.39 -10.72 -4.84
N ILE A 129 -7.10 -10.50 -5.04
CA ILE A 129 -6.41 -9.24 -4.79
C ILE A 129 -5.96 -8.60 -6.12
N ARG A 130 -6.23 -7.29 -6.24
CA ARG A 130 -5.72 -6.44 -7.32
C ARG A 130 -4.84 -5.36 -6.73
N LEU A 131 -3.65 -5.22 -7.30
CA LEU A 131 -2.73 -4.13 -7.04
C LEU A 131 -2.84 -3.10 -8.16
N LEU A 132 -2.73 -1.84 -7.77
CA LEU A 132 -2.72 -0.67 -8.64
C LEU A 132 -1.59 0.22 -8.17
N TYR A 133 -0.67 0.59 -9.06
CA TYR A 133 0.48 1.39 -8.68
C TYR A 133 0.90 2.34 -9.79
N ASP A 134 1.47 3.47 -9.37
CA ASP A 134 2.09 4.46 -10.23
C ASP A 134 3.43 4.91 -9.60
N ASP A 135 4.00 5.99 -10.10
CA ASP A 135 5.27 6.55 -9.64
C ASP A 135 5.24 7.08 -8.20
N ALA A 136 4.07 7.10 -7.55
CA ALA A 136 3.89 7.80 -6.28
C ALA A 136 2.99 7.07 -5.27
N THR A 137 2.16 6.14 -5.73
CA THR A 137 1.12 5.50 -4.93
C THR A 137 1.04 4.02 -5.24
N PHE A 138 0.70 3.25 -4.21
CA PHE A 138 0.42 1.83 -4.29
C PHE A 138 -0.90 1.57 -3.59
N SER A 139 -1.82 0.93 -4.28
CA SER A 139 -3.13 0.55 -3.77
C SER A 139 -3.32 -0.95 -3.90
N LEU A 140 -3.80 -1.57 -2.84
CA LEU A 140 -4.24 -2.97 -2.80
C LEU A 140 -5.75 -2.97 -2.64
N VAL A 141 -6.46 -3.71 -3.49
CA VAL A 141 -7.92 -3.82 -3.47
C VAL A 141 -8.31 -5.29 -3.35
N ASN A 142 -9.20 -5.61 -2.41
CA ASN A 142 -9.86 -6.91 -2.41
C ASN A 142 -11.00 -6.88 -3.44
N VAL A 143 -10.80 -7.58 -4.55
CA VAL A 143 -11.75 -7.69 -5.66
C VAL A 143 -12.51 -9.02 -5.65
N GLY A 144 -12.18 -9.94 -4.74
CA GLY A 144 -12.88 -11.21 -4.58
C GLY A 144 -14.08 -11.12 -3.64
N ASP A 145 -14.99 -12.08 -3.71
CA ASP A 145 -16.30 -12.02 -3.03
C ASP A 145 -16.25 -12.31 -1.52
N GLN A 146 -15.07 -12.52 -0.96
CA GLN A 146 -14.86 -12.92 0.44
C GLN A 146 -13.93 -11.95 1.16
N THR A 147 -14.01 -11.92 2.49
CA THR A 147 -13.01 -11.25 3.32
C THR A 147 -11.67 -11.97 3.19
N VAL A 148 -10.59 -11.22 3.02
CA VAL A 148 -9.23 -11.74 2.88
C VAL A 148 -8.37 -11.30 4.05
N SER A 149 -7.56 -12.21 4.58
CA SER A 149 -6.46 -11.87 5.48
C SER A 149 -5.18 -11.68 4.67
N LEU A 150 -4.46 -10.60 4.94
CA LEU A 150 -3.12 -10.31 4.41
C LEU A 150 -2.03 -10.70 5.42
N GLU A 151 -2.36 -11.51 6.43
CA GLU A 151 -1.39 -11.98 7.41
C GLU A 151 -0.23 -12.70 6.72
N GLY A 152 1.01 -12.34 7.10
CA GLY A 152 2.22 -12.90 6.50
C GLY A 152 2.57 -12.37 5.11
N ILE A 153 1.76 -11.47 4.53
CA ILE A 153 2.08 -10.85 3.23
C ILE A 153 3.15 -9.76 3.39
N VAL A 154 4.17 -9.83 2.53
CA VAL A 154 5.20 -8.80 2.37
C VAL A 154 5.35 -8.45 0.89
N PHE A 155 5.37 -7.15 0.61
CA PHE A 155 5.73 -6.62 -0.70
C PHE A 155 7.20 -6.22 -0.69
N ARG A 156 8.01 -6.69 -1.64
CA ARG A 156 9.46 -6.50 -1.58
C ARG A 156 10.10 -6.28 -2.95
N SER A 157 11.11 -5.42 -2.98
CA SER A 157 12.06 -5.26 -4.08
C SER A 157 13.43 -4.88 -3.54
N ASP A 158 14.39 -4.63 -4.44
CA ASP A 158 15.71 -4.11 -4.09
C ASP A 158 15.66 -2.70 -3.46
N ASN A 159 14.57 -1.94 -3.69
CA ASN A 159 14.42 -0.58 -3.16
C ASN A 159 13.79 -0.54 -1.77
N GLY A 160 13.18 -1.63 -1.31
CA GLY A 160 12.59 -1.69 0.02
C GLY A 160 11.53 -2.76 0.17
N GLU A 161 10.84 -2.71 1.30
CA GLU A 161 9.78 -3.66 1.62
C GLU A 161 8.65 -3.03 2.42
N TRP A 162 7.48 -3.65 2.32
CA TRP A 162 6.31 -3.30 3.09
C TRP A 162 5.59 -4.56 3.57
N PRO A 163 5.71 -4.92 4.86
CA PRO A 163 4.88 -5.96 5.45
C PRO A 163 3.47 -5.44 5.67
N ALA A 164 2.46 -6.22 5.26
CA ALA A 164 1.05 -5.85 5.34
C ALA A 164 0.59 -5.57 6.78
N SER A 165 1.29 -6.15 7.76
CA SER A 165 1.06 -5.90 9.18
C SER A 165 1.13 -4.41 9.58
N ARG A 166 1.83 -3.58 8.81
CA ARG A 166 1.98 -2.14 9.06
C ARG A 166 0.73 -1.30 8.78
N TRP A 167 -0.27 -1.82 8.06
CA TRP A 167 -1.59 -1.17 8.01
C TRP A 167 -2.37 -1.29 9.32
N GLY A 168 -1.95 -2.18 10.22
CA GLY A 168 -2.56 -2.43 11.50
C GLY A 168 -3.47 -3.66 11.49
N ARG A 169 -3.45 -4.40 12.60
CA ARG A 169 -4.12 -5.71 12.74
C ARG A 169 -5.61 -5.72 12.39
N GLY A 170 -6.35 -4.70 12.83
CA GLY A 170 -7.78 -4.59 12.53
C GLY A 170 -8.10 -4.43 11.04
N ILE A 171 -7.10 -4.11 10.21
CA ILE A 171 -7.25 -3.89 8.78
C ILE A 171 -6.74 -5.09 7.99
N TYR A 172 -5.51 -5.55 8.26
CA TYR A 172 -4.91 -6.62 7.46
C TYR A 172 -5.49 -8.01 7.76
N ASP A 173 -6.01 -8.27 8.97
CA ASP A 173 -6.63 -9.57 9.30
C ASP A 173 -7.98 -9.77 8.57
N ASN A 174 -8.66 -8.68 8.21
CA ASN A 174 -10.06 -8.71 7.75
C ASN A 174 -10.33 -7.68 6.64
N LEU A 175 -9.63 -7.79 5.52
CA LEU A 175 -9.87 -6.94 4.37
C LEU A 175 -11.16 -7.36 3.66
N LEU A 176 -12.26 -6.66 3.91
CA LEU A 176 -13.57 -6.88 3.29
C LEU A 176 -13.53 -6.71 1.76
N ASN A 177 -14.46 -7.37 1.07
CA ASN A 177 -14.69 -7.18 -0.37
C ASN A 177 -14.86 -5.68 -0.70
N GLY A 178 -14.21 -5.25 -1.77
CA GLY A 178 -14.25 -3.88 -2.28
C GLY A 178 -13.48 -2.86 -1.45
N MET A 179 -12.95 -3.23 -0.28
CA MET A 179 -12.06 -2.34 0.48
C MET A 179 -10.68 -2.29 -0.16
N CYS A 180 -10.04 -1.13 -0.01
CA CYS A 180 -8.68 -0.92 -0.46
C CYS A 180 -7.77 -0.31 0.59
N LEU A 181 -6.49 -0.66 0.53
CA LEU A 181 -5.42 -0.13 1.34
C LEU A 181 -4.46 0.64 0.45
N ARG A 182 -3.91 1.75 0.96
CA ARG A 182 -3.07 2.62 0.14
C ARG A 182 -1.79 3.04 0.85
N LEU A 183 -0.72 3.08 0.08
CA LEU A 183 0.53 3.77 0.38
C LEU A 183 0.66 4.97 -0.55
N ARG A 184 1.23 6.05 -0.02
CA ARG A 184 1.56 7.24 -0.80
C ARG A 184 2.90 7.78 -0.36
N ASP A 185 3.75 8.12 -1.33
CA ASP A 185 4.99 8.83 -1.06
C ASP A 185 4.70 10.18 -0.38
N ALA A 186 5.40 10.44 0.73
CA ALA A 186 5.33 11.69 1.47
C ALA A 186 5.68 12.93 0.62
N GLN A 187 6.44 12.78 -0.47
CA GLN A 187 6.91 13.90 -1.29
C GLN A 187 5.88 14.41 -2.31
N VAL A 188 4.87 13.62 -2.69
CA VAL A 188 3.96 13.96 -3.82
C VAL A 188 2.67 14.67 -3.43
N GLY A 189 2.55 15.13 -2.17
CA GLY A 189 1.36 15.84 -1.69
C GLY A 189 0.09 14.98 -1.69
N SER A 190 -1.08 15.61 -1.71
CA SER A 190 -2.36 14.88 -1.73
C SER A 190 -2.67 14.33 -3.12
N ARG A 191 -3.14 13.08 -3.18
CA ARG A 191 -3.52 12.38 -4.41
C ARG A 191 -4.88 11.72 -4.21
N GLN A 192 -5.77 11.89 -5.17
CA GLN A 192 -7.06 11.20 -5.17
C GLN A 192 -6.85 9.68 -5.28
N PRO A 193 -7.63 8.84 -4.57
CA PRO A 193 -7.61 7.41 -4.79
C PRO A 193 -8.00 7.04 -6.23
N PRO A 194 -7.45 5.95 -6.79
CA PRO A 194 -7.94 5.38 -8.05
C PRO A 194 -9.44 5.05 -7.98
N PRO A 195 -10.18 5.07 -9.10
CA PRO A 195 -11.61 4.74 -9.13
C PRO A 195 -11.94 3.36 -8.55
N ASP A 196 -11.02 2.40 -8.68
CA ASP A 196 -11.19 1.04 -8.17
C ASP A 196 -10.92 0.94 -6.65
N CYS A 197 -10.54 2.05 -6.01
CA CYS A 197 -10.22 2.16 -4.59
C CYS A 197 -11.10 3.23 -3.92
N ASN A 198 -12.42 3.13 -4.13
CA ASN A 198 -13.39 4.07 -3.56
C ASN A 198 -13.67 3.83 -2.07
N ASN A 199 -13.54 2.59 -1.59
CA ASN A 199 -13.76 2.24 -0.19
C ASN A 199 -12.40 2.09 0.53
N LEU A 200 -11.80 3.23 0.86
CA LEU A 200 -10.47 3.30 1.48
C LEU A 200 -10.53 2.86 2.95
N GLY A 201 -9.98 1.68 3.24
CA GLY A 201 -9.85 1.15 4.60
C GLY A 201 -8.68 1.76 5.37
N SER A 202 -7.57 2.09 4.68
CA SER A 202 -6.40 2.73 5.30
C SER A 202 -5.52 3.42 4.26
N LEU A 203 -4.93 4.56 4.67
CA LEU A 203 -3.89 5.26 3.91
C LEU A 203 -2.67 5.46 4.82
N GLN A 204 -1.51 5.04 4.34
CA GLN A 204 -0.22 5.33 4.96
C GLN A 204 0.58 6.27 4.08
N VAL A 205 1.07 7.36 4.66
CA VAL A 205 2.04 8.25 4.02
C VAL A 205 3.42 7.74 4.42
N VAL A 206 4.22 7.36 3.44
CA VAL A 206 5.45 6.59 3.68
C VAL A 206 6.68 7.32 3.13
N GLY A 207 7.83 7.04 3.74
CA GLY A 207 9.13 7.51 3.28
C GLY A 207 9.78 6.53 2.29
N SER A 208 10.97 6.89 1.80
CA SER A 208 11.67 6.19 0.72
C SER A 208 11.89 4.69 0.95
N THR A 209 12.12 4.26 2.20
CA THR A 209 12.39 2.84 2.52
C THR A 209 11.19 1.91 2.36
N ALA A 210 9.98 2.48 2.22
CA ALA A 210 8.75 1.74 2.00
C ALA A 210 8.28 1.81 0.53
N LEU A 211 8.98 2.55 -0.33
CA LEU A 211 8.65 2.73 -1.75
C LEU A 211 9.20 1.59 -2.60
N PHE A 212 8.86 0.34 -2.24
CA PHE A 212 9.35 -0.86 -2.92
C PHE A 212 8.93 -0.91 -4.41
N TRP A 213 7.91 -0.17 -4.82
CA TRP A 213 7.38 -0.19 -6.19
C TRP A 213 7.94 0.93 -7.09
N VAL A 214 8.66 1.91 -6.54
CA VAL A 214 9.12 3.09 -7.29
C VAL A 214 10.54 2.87 -7.82
N GLY A 215 10.77 3.21 -9.09
CA GLY A 215 12.11 3.17 -9.70
C GLY A 215 12.69 1.78 -9.91
N ILE A 216 11.82 0.77 -10.04
CA ILE A 216 12.17 -0.64 -10.25
C ILE A 216 11.36 -1.21 -11.42
N SER A 217 11.82 -2.32 -12.00
CA SER A 217 11.10 -3.03 -13.07
C SER A 217 10.01 -3.96 -12.55
N SER A 218 10.23 -4.57 -11.39
CA SER A 218 9.30 -5.53 -10.78
C SER A 218 9.52 -5.68 -9.28
N PHE A 219 8.46 -6.04 -8.56
CA PHE A 219 8.52 -6.39 -7.14
C PHE A 219 7.83 -7.74 -6.88
N GLU A 220 8.17 -8.35 -5.76
CA GLU A 220 7.62 -9.63 -5.31
C GLU A 220 6.50 -9.43 -4.29
N VAL A 221 5.51 -10.31 -4.33
CA VAL A 221 4.53 -10.51 -3.26
C VAL A 221 4.84 -11.85 -2.60
N ILE A 222 5.13 -11.81 -1.31
CA ILE A 222 5.62 -12.96 -0.55
C ILE A 222 4.60 -13.28 0.53
N LEU A 223 4.27 -14.56 0.70
CA LEU A 223 3.45 -15.08 1.79
C LEU A 223 4.30 -16.02 2.64
N GLY A 224 4.66 -15.60 3.86
CA GLY A 224 5.64 -16.33 4.67
C GLY A 224 7.02 -16.29 4.00
N ASP A 225 7.44 -17.43 3.46
CA ASP A 225 8.72 -17.59 2.73
C ASP A 225 8.55 -17.88 1.23
N GLU A 226 7.30 -17.88 0.73
CA GLU A 226 6.98 -18.23 -0.66
C GLU A 226 6.61 -16.99 -1.49
N VAL A 227 7.20 -16.87 -2.68
CA VAL A 227 6.80 -15.83 -3.65
C VAL A 227 5.53 -16.29 -4.36
N ILE A 228 4.41 -15.62 -4.06
CA ILE A 228 3.09 -15.95 -4.62
C ILE A 228 2.75 -15.12 -5.87
N ALA A 229 3.47 -14.02 -6.10
CA ALA A 229 3.38 -13.25 -7.33
C ALA A 229 4.64 -12.40 -7.57
N THR A 230 4.93 -12.13 -8.85
CA THR A 230 5.90 -11.13 -9.29
C THR A 230 5.18 -10.12 -10.17
N CYS A 231 5.21 -8.85 -9.77
CA CYS A 231 4.44 -7.79 -10.40
C CYS A 231 5.37 -6.86 -11.18
N VAL A 232 5.11 -6.70 -12.48
CA VAL A 232 5.85 -5.79 -13.35
C VAL A 232 5.29 -4.37 -13.18
N VAL A 233 6.17 -3.39 -12.95
CA VAL A 233 5.77 -2.01 -12.65
C VAL A 233 5.17 -1.32 -13.88
N ASP A 234 5.70 -1.59 -15.07
CA ASP A 234 5.23 -1.00 -16.33
C ASP A 234 3.79 -1.42 -16.70
N GLU A 235 3.26 -2.48 -16.10
CA GLU A 235 1.87 -2.91 -16.29
C GLU A 235 0.87 -2.09 -15.47
N LEU A 236 1.34 -1.31 -14.48
CA LEU A 236 0.56 -0.48 -13.55
C LEU A 236 -0.46 -1.24 -12.68
N THR A 237 -0.67 -2.53 -12.94
CA THR A 237 -1.58 -3.42 -12.22
C THR A 237 -1.00 -4.82 -12.14
N CYS A 238 -1.36 -5.52 -11.08
CA CYS A 238 -1.00 -6.92 -10.85
C CYS A 238 -2.14 -7.59 -10.08
N SER A 239 -2.34 -8.89 -10.28
CA SER A 239 -3.35 -9.65 -9.55
C SER A 239 -2.77 -10.95 -9.03
N PHE A 240 -3.18 -11.32 -7.82
CA PHE A 240 -2.77 -12.58 -7.20
C PHE A 240 -3.89 -13.13 -6.31
N ALA A 241 -3.85 -14.43 -6.09
CA ALA A 241 -4.80 -15.11 -5.22
C ALA A 241 -4.20 -15.31 -3.83
N ILE A 242 -4.98 -15.03 -2.80
CA ILE A 242 -4.74 -15.51 -1.44
C ILE A 242 -5.78 -16.59 -1.20
N GLU A 243 -5.31 -17.82 -1.00
CA GLU A 243 -6.19 -18.93 -0.63
C GLU A 243 -6.81 -18.63 0.74
N THR A 244 -8.12 -18.43 0.76
CA THR A 244 -8.85 -18.47 2.03
C THR A 244 -8.82 -19.92 2.49
N PRO A 245 -8.37 -20.24 3.72
CA PRO A 245 -8.41 -21.62 4.20
C PRO A 245 -9.85 -22.11 4.04
N ALA A 246 -10.03 -23.16 3.22
CA ALA A 246 -11.33 -23.75 3.01
C ALA A 246 -11.89 -24.11 4.39
N ASN A 247 -13.07 -23.56 4.72
CA ASN A 247 -13.76 -23.90 5.95
C ASN A 247 -13.83 -25.44 6.03
N PRO A 248 -13.21 -26.10 7.02
CA PRO A 248 -13.22 -27.55 7.08
C PRO A 248 -14.68 -27.99 7.10
N ILE A 249 -15.07 -28.77 6.10
CA ILE A 249 -16.41 -29.36 6.01
C ILE A 249 -16.63 -30.07 7.34
N PRO A 250 -17.68 -29.71 8.13
CA PRO A 250 -17.99 -30.45 9.33
C PRO A 250 -18.29 -31.88 8.90
N LEU A 251 -17.48 -32.83 9.38
CA LEU A 251 -17.79 -34.24 9.28
C LEU A 251 -19.03 -34.47 10.15
N ASP A 252 -20.21 -34.41 9.55
CA ASP A 252 -21.44 -34.88 10.18
C ASP A 252 -21.22 -36.36 10.53
N GLY A 253 -21.27 -36.64 11.83
CA GLY A 253 -21.28 -37.99 12.41
C GLY A 253 -22.69 -38.45 12.72
#